data_AF-E1YL05-F1
#
_entry.id   AF-E1YL05-F1
#
_cell.length_a   1.000
_cell.length_b   1.000
_cell.length_c   1.000
_cell.angle_alpha   90.00
_cell.angle_beta   90.00
_cell.angle_gamma   90.00
#
_symmetry.space_group_name_H-M   'P 1'
#
loop_
_entity.id
_entity.type
_entity.pdbx_description
1 polymer ?
#
loop_
_entity_poly.entity_id
_entity_poly.type
_entity_poly.pdbx_seq_one_letter_code
_entity_poly.pdbx_strand_id
1 'polypeptide(L)' 'MPSTLTNWIKAYKAGKLSEVGSTHKPLSEQEMELVRLKRELAEVKMERDILKKAAAYFAKESQRGAR' A
#
# COMPACT_ATOMS: atom_id res chain seq x y z
N MET A 1 0.15 13.42 18.56
CA MET A 1 1.34 13.23 17.70
C MET A 1 1.40 14.39 16.70
N PRO A 2 2.52 15.12 16.57
CA PRO A 2 2.65 16.18 15.57
C PRO A 2 2.51 15.60 14.15
N SER A 3 1.76 16.26 13.27
CA SER A 3 1.63 15.81 11.88
C SER A 3 2.89 16.18 11.07
N THR A 4 3.11 15.48 9.96
CA THR A 4 4.18 15.79 9.00
C THR A 4 4.15 17.26 8.57
N LEU A 5 2.95 17.80 8.34
CA LEU A 5 2.75 19.20 7.98
C LEU A 5 3.18 20.14 9.12
N THR A 6 2.82 19.84 10.37
CA THR A 6 3.25 20.66 11.52
C THR A 6 4.77 20.67 11.67
N ASN A 7 5.42 19.54 11.41
CA ASN A 7 6.88 19.44 11.44
C ASN A 7 7.54 20.26 10.32
N TRP A 8 6.98 20.27 9.11
CA TRP A 8 7.46 21.10 8.00
C TRP A 8 7.30 22.59 8.27
N ILE A 9 6.16 23.01 8.82
CA ILE A 9 5.93 24.42 9.21
C ILE A 9 6.95 24.87 10.25
N LYS A 10 7.26 24.02 11.24
CA LYS A 10 8.29 24.31 12.25
C LYS A 10 9.69 24.40 11.64
N ALA A 11 10.05 23.46 10.77
CA ALA A 11 11.35 23.47 10.08
C ALA A 11 11.52 24.70 9.18
N TYR A 12 10.46 25.13 8.49
CA TYR A 12 10.44 26.36 7.71
C TYR A 12 10.65 27.60 8.59
N LYS A 13 9.89 27.72 9.69
CA LYS A 13 10.05 28.83 10.64
C LYS A 13 11.44 28.85 11.28
N ALA A 14 12.08 27.70 11.41
CA ALA A 14 13.44 27.56 11.94
C ALA A 14 14.55 27.76 10.87
N GLY A 15 14.20 28.02 9.60
CA GLY A 15 15.17 28.15 8.51
C GLY A 15 15.82 26.84 8.06
N LYS A 16 15.32 25.70 8.54
CA LYS A 16 15.87 24.34 8.33
C LYS A 16 15.07 23.50 7.35
N LEU A 17 14.23 24.14 6.53
CA LEU A 17 13.38 23.38 5.59
C LEU A 17 14.21 22.56 4.59
N SER A 18 15.36 23.08 4.16
CA SER A 18 16.32 22.38 3.29
C SER A 18 16.93 21.14 3.93
N GLU A 19 16.95 21.04 5.26
CA GLU A 19 17.47 19.88 6.00
C GLU A 19 16.41 18.77 6.14
N VAL A 20 15.13 19.08 5.93
CA VAL A 20 14.03 18.11 6.03
C VAL A 20 14.16 17.09 4.90
N GLY A 21 14.35 15.82 5.28
CA GLY A 21 14.56 14.74 4.31
C GLY A 21 15.99 14.68 3.75
N SER A 22 16.92 15.52 4.22
CA SER A 22 18.33 15.46 3.81
C SER A 22 19.01 14.13 4.17
N THR A 23 18.56 13.48 5.24
CA THR A 23 19.03 12.14 5.66
C THR A 23 18.32 11.01 4.93
N HIS A 24 17.33 11.32 4.09
CA HIS A 24 16.58 10.31 3.35
C HIS A 24 17.47 9.81 2.21
N LYS A 25 18.09 8.65 2.43
CA LYS A 25 18.85 7.98 1.38
C LYS A 25 17.89 7.66 0.22
N PRO A 26 18.26 7.94 -1.03
CA PRO A 26 17.54 7.39 -2.17
C PRO A 26 17.44 5.87 -1.98
N LEU A 27 16.25 5.31 -2.20
CA LEU A 27 16.08 3.87 -2.20
C LEU A 27 17.02 3.28 -3.24
N SER A 28 17.74 2.22 -2.86
CA SER A 28 18.49 1.44 -3.83
C SER A 28 17.53 0.85 -4.85
N GLU A 29 18.04 0.53 -6.04
CA GLU A 29 17.26 -0.12 -7.10
C GLU A 29 16.57 -1.40 -6.59
N GLN A 30 17.26 -2.16 -5.72
CA GLN A 30 16.72 -3.35 -5.06
C GLN A 30 15.55 -3.04 -4.14
N GLU A 31 15.61 -1.96 -3.36
CA GLU A 31 14.51 -1.55 -2.48
C GLU A 31 13.30 -1.05 -3.27
N MET A 32 13.53 -0.31 -4.37
CA MET A 32 12.45 0.12 -5.27
C MET A 32 11.74 -1.08 -5.90
N GLU A 33 12.52 -2.06 -6.38
CA GLU A 33 11.99 -3.30 -6.94
C GLU A 33 11.22 -4.10 -5.88
N LEU A 34 11.73 -4.20 -4.65
CA LEU A 34 11.02 -4.85 -3.55
C LEU A 34 9.68 -4.18 -3.24
N VAL A 35 9.62 -2.84 -3.28
CA VAL A 35 8.36 -2.10 -3.08
C VAL A 35 7.39 -2.39 -4.23
N ARG A 36 7.85 -2.38 -5.48
CA ARG A 36 7.05 -2.71 -6.65
C ARG A 36 6.46 -4.12 -6.55
N LEU A 37 7.30 -5.11 -6.29
CA LEU A 37 6.90 -6.52 -6.17
C LEU A 37 5.91 -6.73 -5.01
N LYS A 38 6.11 -6.06 -3.87
CA LYS A 38 5.15 -6.15 -2.75
C LYS A 38 3.78 -5.57 -3.12
N ARG A 39 3.75 -4.50 -3.91
CA ARG A 39 2.50 -3.91 -4.39
C ARG A 39 1.77 -4.84 -5.36
N GLU A 40 2.46 -5.33 -6.38
CA GLU A 40 1.89 -6.28 -7.34
C GLU A 40 1.39 -7.56 -6.64
N LEU A 41 2.16 -8.08 -5.68
CA LEU A 41 1.76 -9.24 -4.89
C LEU A 41 0.49 -8.97 -4.06
N ALA A 42 0.33 -7.76 -3.53
CA ALA A 42 -0.87 -7.39 -2.79
C ALA A 42 -2.10 -7.31 -3.70
N GLU A 43 -1.96 -6.70 -4.89
CA GLU A 43 -3.00 -6.60 -5.91
C GLU A 43 -3.45 -8.01 -6.36
N VAL A 44 -2.51 -8.88 -6.76
CA VAL A 44 -2.81 -10.26 -7.18
C VAL A 44 -3.46 -11.08 -6.06
N LYS A 45 -3.01 -10.93 -4.81
CA LYS A 45 -3.65 -11.63 -3.67
C LYS A 45 -5.10 -11.19 -3.48
N MET A 46 -5.37 -9.89 -3.62
CA MET A 46 -6.72 -9.34 -3.51
C MET A 46 -7.63 -9.86 -4.62
N GLU A 47 -7.18 -9.82 -5.87
CA GLU A 47 -7.93 -10.33 -7.03
C GLU A 47 -8.26 -11.81 -6.86
N ARG A 48 -7.27 -12.63 -6.49
CA ARG A 48 -7.47 -14.05 -6.18
C ARG A 48 -8.52 -14.26 -5.10
N ASP A 49 -8.51 -13.45 -4.05
CA ASP A 49 -9.48 -13.61 -2.96
C ASP A 49 -10.90 -13.21 -3.35
N ILE A 50 -11.05 -12.21 -4.22
CA ILE A 50 -12.33 -11.86 -4.83
C ILE A 50 -12.84 -13.03 -5.67
N LEU A 51 -12.00 -13.60 -6.54
CA LEU A 51 -12.37 -14.73 -7.38
C LEU A 51 -12.76 -15.97 -6.56
N LYS A 52 -12.02 -16.27 -5.48
CA LYS A 52 -12.38 -17.35 -4.55
C LYS A 52 -13.74 -17.14 -3.90
N LYS A 53 -14.03 -15.92 -3.44
CA LYS A 53 -15.33 -15.58 -2.85
C LYS A 53 -16.46 -15.71 -3.88
N ALA A 54 -16.24 -15.24 -5.11
CA ALA A 54 -17.20 -15.38 -6.20
C ALA A 54 -17.47 -16.85 -6.53
N ALA A 55 -16.42 -17.66 -6.70
CA ALA A 55 -16.55 -19.10 -6.96
C ALA A 55 -17.34 -19.82 -5.85
N ALA A 56 -17.06 -19.51 -4.58
CA ALA A 56 -17.80 -20.07 -3.45
C ALA A 56 -19.28 -19.64 -3.43
N TYR A 57 -19.58 -18.38 -3.75
CA TYR A 57 -20.95 -17.89 -3.88
C TYR A 57 -21.73 -18.65 -4.96
N PHE A 58 -21.16 -18.76 -6.17
CA PHE A 58 -21.81 -19.45 -7.28
C PHE A 58 -22.01 -20.95 -7.01
N ALA A 59 -21.03 -21.61 -6.40
CA ALA A 59 -21.15 -23.01 -6.00
C ALA A 59 -22.28 -23.22 -4.98
N LYS A 60 -22.48 -22.29 -4.04
CA LYS A 60 -23.58 -22.37 -3.06
C LYS A 60 -24.94 -22.18 -3.72
N GLU A 61 -25.05 -21.24 -4.66
CA GLU A 61 -26.34 -20.91 -5.27
C GLU A 61 -26.81 -21.97 -6.27
N SER A 62 -25.89 -22.63 -6.98
CA SER A 62 -26.23 -23.78 -7.83
C SER A 62 -26.81 -24.96 -7.05
N GLN A 63 -26.35 -25.19 -5.82
CA GLN A 63 -26.88 -26.25 -4.93
C GLN A 63 -28.28 -25.93 -4.39
N ARG A 64 -28.66 -24.65 -4.30
CA ARG A 64 -29.99 -24.23 -3.87
C ARG A 64 -31.03 -24.36 -4.97
N GLY A 65 -30.67 -24.06 -6.22
CA GLY A 65 -31.57 -24.20 -7.37
C GLY A 65 -31.80 -25.64 -7.83
N ALA A 66 -30.94 -26.57 -7.43
CA ALA A 66 -31.08 -28.01 -7.71
C ALA A 66 -31.93 -28.77 -6.65
N ARG A 67 -32.53 -28.06 -5.69
CA ARG A 67 -33.43 -28.61 -4.66
C ARG A 67 -34.87 -28.22 -4.92
#